data_AF-A0A4Q2XJ28-F1
#
_entry.id   AF-A0A4Q2XJ28-F1
#
_cell.length_a   1.000
_cell.length_b   1.000
_cell.length_c   1.000
_cell.angle_alpha   90.00
_cell.angle_beta   90.00
_cell.angle_gamma   90.00
#
_symmetry.space_group_name_H-M   'P 1'
#
loop_
_entity.id
_entity.type
_entity.pdbx_description
1 polymer ?
#
loop_
_entity_poly.entity_id
_entity_poly.type
_entity_poly.pdbx_seq_one_letter_code
_entity_poly.pdbx_strand_id
1 'polypeptide(L)'
;MNATPIQRITKLSEHLDSEFSTQRIIAAFEDALAATTVGHNGCVYADNRTRLAALQLLMSYVEGKAIDRQQVEILTHAADPDVDLAARLRRSPALRRMLRRQLEGADDLS
;
A
#
# COMPACT_ATOMS: atom_id res chain seq x y z
N MET A 1 1.28 -7.56 33.75
CA MET A 1 2.67 -8.08 33.61
C MET A 1 3.01 -8.11 32.13
N ASN A 2 3.79 -7.14 31.65
CA ASN A 2 4.07 -6.95 30.23
C ASN A 2 5.23 -7.85 29.79
N ALA A 3 4.97 -8.80 28.89
CA ALA A 3 6.01 -9.63 28.29
C ALA A 3 7.05 -8.75 27.58
N THR A 4 8.32 -8.98 27.89
CA THR A 4 9.46 -8.25 27.34
C THR A 4 9.54 -8.44 25.81
N PRO A 5 10.03 -7.43 25.05
CA PRO A 5 10.01 -7.45 23.59
C PRO A 5 10.75 -8.66 22.98
N ILE A 6 11.79 -9.15 23.65
CA ILE A 6 12.55 -10.34 23.22
C ILE A 6 11.67 -11.60 23.26
N GLN A 7 10.87 -11.79 24.32
CA GLN A 7 9.98 -12.95 24.45
C GLN A 7 8.84 -12.97 23.41
N ARG A 8 8.45 -11.81 22.88
CA ARG A 8 7.44 -11.72 21.81
C ARG A 8 7.99 -12.21 20.48
N ILE A 9 9.26 -11.91 20.19
CA ILE A 9 9.93 -12.31 18.94
C ILE A 9 10.14 -13.83 18.90
N THR A 10 10.58 -14.44 20.01
CA THR A 10 10.80 -15.90 20.08
C THR A 10 9.50 -16.70 19.90
N LYS A 11 8.41 -16.23 20.52
CA LYS A 11 7.09 -16.84 20.32
C LYS A 11 6.56 -16.68 18.90
N LEU A 12 6.89 -15.58 18.23
CA LEU A 12 6.49 -15.34 16.85
C LEU A 12 7.24 -16.28 15.90
N SER A 13 8.56 -16.45 16.07
CA SER A 13 9.35 -17.37 15.24
C SER A 13 8.90 -18.82 15.42
N GLU A 14 8.66 -19.26 16.66
CA GLU A 14 8.16 -20.61 16.94
C GLU A 14 6.76 -20.85 16.34
N HIS A 15 5.89 -19.83 16.35
CA HIS A 15 4.59 -19.91 15.68
C HIS A 15 4.73 -19.99 14.15
N LEU A 16 5.59 -19.16 13.57
CA LEU A 16 5.83 -19.14 12.13
C LEU A 16 6.45 -20.46 11.63
N ASP A 17 7.37 -21.06 12.39
CA ASP A 17 7.97 -22.35 12.05
C ASP A 17 6.97 -23.52 12.12
N SER A 18 6.02 -23.47 13.05
CA SER A 18 4.98 -24.50 13.17
C SER A 18 3.87 -24.38 12.11
N GLU A 19 3.54 -23.15 11.70
CA GLU A 19 2.47 -22.89 10.74
C GLU A 19 2.97 -22.96 9.29
N PHE A 20 4.21 -22.53 9.04
CA PHE A 20 4.83 -22.44 7.71
C PHE A 20 6.09 -23.31 7.61
N SER A 21 5.92 -24.63 7.75
CA SER A 21 7.02 -25.54 7.44
C SER A 21 7.48 -25.39 5.99
N THR A 22 8.78 -25.53 5.73
CA THR A 22 9.37 -25.39 4.39
C THR A 22 8.65 -26.24 3.33
N GLN A 23 8.20 -27.43 3.72
CA GLN A 23 7.44 -28.33 2.84
C GLN A 23 6.07 -27.75 2.44
N ARG A 24 5.36 -27.08 3.36
CA ARG A 24 4.08 -26.43 3.04
C ARG A 24 4.28 -25.23 2.12
N ILE A 25 5.37 -24.49 2.30
CA ILE A 25 5.73 -23.37 1.42
C ILE A 25 6.01 -23.89 0.00
N ILE A 26 6.79 -24.96 -0.14
CA ILE A 26 7.08 -25.58 -1.45
C ILE A 26 5.79 -26.03 -2.13
N ALA A 27 4.93 -26.76 -1.43
CA ALA A 27 3.65 -27.22 -1.98
C ALA A 27 2.77 -26.03 -2.44
N ALA A 28 2.71 -24.95 -1.65
CA ALA A 28 1.96 -23.75 -2.02
C ALA A 28 2.51 -23.07 -3.28
N PHE A 29 3.83 -23.08 -3.50
CA PHE A 29 4.44 -22.57 -4.74
C PHE A 29 4.15 -23.46 -5.94
N GLU A 30 4.22 -24.79 -5.78
CA GLU A 30 3.87 -25.73 -6.84
C GLU A 30 2.42 -25.54 -7.30
N ASP A 31 1.48 -25.41 -6.34
CA ASP A 31 0.07 -25.14 -6.62
C ASP A 31 -0.12 -23.79 -7.35
N ALA A 32 0.57 -22.74 -6.90
CA ALA A 32 0.47 -21.41 -7.50
C ALA A 32 1.08 -21.36 -8.92
N LEU A 33 2.16 -22.10 -9.17
CA LEU A 33 2.77 -22.25 -10.49
C LEU A 33 1.91 -23.11 -11.44
N ALA A 34 1.09 -24.00 -10.89
CA ALA A 34 0.11 -24.78 -11.65
C ALA A 34 -1.21 -24.03 -11.90
N ALA A 35 -1.42 -22.84 -11.34
CA ALA A 35 -2.70 -22.11 -11.38
C ALA A 35 -3.29 -22.02 -12.80
N THR A 36 -4.59 -22.30 -12.92
CA THR A 36 -5.33 -22.23 -14.18
C THR A 36 -6.58 -21.38 -14.04
N THR A 37 -7.05 -20.83 -15.15
CA THR A 37 -8.29 -20.06 -15.25
C THR A 37 -9.20 -20.69 -16.30
N VAL A 38 -10.50 -20.57 -16.12
CA VAL A 38 -11.49 -21.03 -17.10
C VAL A 38 -11.96 -19.82 -17.90
N GLY A 39 -11.75 -19.86 -19.22
CA GLY A 39 -12.22 -18.83 -20.13
C GLY A 39 -13.73 -18.90 -20.35
N HIS A 40 -14.30 -17.85 -20.94
CA HIS A 40 -15.74 -17.79 -21.26
C HIS A 40 -16.20 -18.89 -22.24
N ASN A 41 -15.26 -19.42 -23.04
CA ASN A 41 -15.46 -20.56 -23.94
C ASN A 41 -15.41 -21.93 -23.23
N GLY A 42 -15.26 -21.97 -21.91
CA GLY A 42 -15.13 -23.20 -21.12
C GLY A 42 -13.78 -23.89 -21.24
N CYS A 43 -12.83 -23.33 -21.99
CA CYS A 43 -11.47 -23.87 -22.08
C CYS A 43 -10.64 -23.47 -20.85
N VAL A 44 -9.75 -24.38 -20.43
CA VAL A 44 -8.81 -24.15 -19.33
C VAL A 44 -7.53 -23.54 -19.89
N TYR A 45 -7.13 -22.41 -19.32
CA TYR A 45 -5.91 -21.68 -19.66
C TYR A 45 -4.99 -21.57 -18.45
N ALA A 46 -3.70 -21.41 -18.70
CA ALA A 46 -2.76 -21.06 -17.65
C ALA A 46 -3.09 -19.66 -17.09
N ASP A 47 -3.16 -19.54 -15.76
CA ASP A 47 -3.28 -18.23 -15.12
C ASP A 47 -1.90 -17.57 -15.05
N ASN A 48 -1.50 -16.93 -16.14
CA ASN A 48 -0.19 -16.31 -16.23
C ASN A 48 0.04 -15.22 -15.17
N ARG A 49 -1.01 -14.57 -14.66
CA ARG A 49 -0.88 -13.53 -13.64
C ARG A 49 -0.46 -14.13 -12.31
N THR A 50 -1.17 -15.16 -11.87
CA THR A 50 -0.88 -15.86 -10.62
C THR A 50 0.46 -16.59 -10.70
N ARG A 51 0.73 -17.27 -11.82
CA ARG A 51 2.01 -17.95 -12.06
C ARG A 51 3.20 -17.00 -12.05
N LEU A 52 3.09 -15.83 -12.68
CA LEU A 52 4.15 -14.82 -12.69
C LEU A 52 4.40 -14.27 -11.28
N ALA A 53 3.35 -13.96 -10.53
CA ALA A 53 3.48 -13.47 -9.16
C ALA A 53 4.16 -14.51 -8.24
N ALA A 54 3.78 -15.79 -8.38
CA ALA A 54 4.42 -16.89 -7.66
C ALA A 54 5.91 -17.01 -7.99
N LEU A 55 6.26 -16.91 -9.28
CA LEU A 55 7.65 -17.00 -9.73
C LEU A 55 8.50 -15.81 -9.25
N GLN A 56 7.95 -14.59 -9.28
CA GLN A 56 8.62 -13.41 -8.72
C GLN A 56 8.89 -13.55 -7.23
N LEU A 57 7.92 -14.09 -6.48
CA LEU A 57 8.04 -14.29 -5.04
C LEU A 57 9.06 -15.40 -4.74
N LEU A 58 9.07 -16.48 -5.51
CA LEU A 58 10.08 -17.55 -5.41
C LEU A 58 11.49 -17.03 -5.71
N MET A 59 11.67 -16.28 -6.80
CA MET A 59 12.95 -15.63 -7.12
C MET A 59 13.41 -14.74 -5.98
N SER A 60 12.51 -13.95 -5.39
CA SER A 60 12.84 -13.09 -4.25
C SER A 60 13.24 -13.85 -2.99
N TYR A 61 12.77 -15.09 -2.84
CA TYR A 61 13.13 -15.97 -1.74
C TYR A 61 14.52 -16.58 -1.95
N VAL A 62 14.85 -16.98 -3.18
CA VAL A 62 16.13 -17.63 -3.52
C VAL A 62 17.27 -16.61 -3.65
N GLU A 63 17.05 -15.54 -4.40
CA GLU A 63 18.09 -14.57 -4.77
C GLU A 63 18.06 -13.31 -3.89
N GLY A 64 17.02 -13.15 -3.07
CA GLY A 64 16.75 -11.94 -2.31
C GLY A 64 15.96 -10.91 -3.13
N LYS A 65 15.32 -9.95 -2.44
CA LYS A 65 14.63 -8.83 -3.12
C LYS A 65 15.65 -7.81 -3.60
N ALA A 66 15.54 -7.41 -4.87
CA ALA A 66 16.22 -6.22 -5.36
C ALA A 66 15.84 -5.01 -4.48
N ILE A 67 16.83 -4.20 -4.11
CA ILE A 67 16.63 -3.01 -3.28
C ILE A 67 15.77 -2.03 -4.07
N ASP A 68 14.52 -1.88 -3.65
CA ASP A 68 13.60 -0.93 -4.26
C ASP A 68 13.94 0.47 -3.73
N ARG A 69 14.56 1.29 -4.58
CA ARG A 69 14.96 2.65 -4.22
C ARG A 69 13.72 3.53 -4.26
N GLN A 70 13.02 3.60 -3.14
CA GLN A 70 11.96 4.58 -2.97
C GLN A 70 12.59 5.97 -2.92
N GLN A 71 12.45 6.71 -4.01
CA GLN A 71 12.78 8.13 -4.05
C GLN A 71 11.71 8.87 -3.24
N VAL A 72 12.04 9.16 -1.98
CA VAL A 72 11.21 10.02 -1.14
C VAL A 72 11.39 11.45 -1.65
N GLU A 73 10.50 11.90 -2.53
CA GLU A 73 10.35 13.33 -2.81
C GLU A 73 9.85 14.02 -1.54
N ILE A 74 10.79 14.56 -0.76
CA ILE A 74 10.47 15.51 0.30
C ILE A 74 10.07 16.79 -0.44
N LEU A 75 8.78 16.94 -0.72
CA LEU A 75 8.17 18.19 -1.15
C LEU A 75 8.39 19.22 -0.04
N THR A 76 9.46 20.00 -0.14
CA THR A 76 9.66 21.23 0.63
C THR A 76 8.60 22.24 0.20
N HIS A 77 7.44 22.21 0.85
CA HIS A 77 6.44 23.28 0.84
C HIS A 77 6.98 24.54 1.56
N ALA A 78 8.06 25.12 1.04
CA ALA A 78 8.56 26.43 1.44
C ALA A 78 8.33 27.40 0.26
N ALA A 79 7.06 27.68 -0.02
CA ALA A 79 6.66 28.82 -0.83
C ALA A 79 5.49 29.49 -0.10
N ASP A 80 5.65 30.78 0.20
CA ASP A 80 4.77 31.59 1.04
C ASP A 80 3.27 31.28 0.85
N PRO A 81 2.57 30.75 1.88
CA PRO A 81 1.17 30.36 1.78
C PRO A 81 0.23 31.56 1.52
N ASP A 82 0.63 32.77 1.92
CA ASP A 82 -0.21 33.97 1.83
C ASP A 82 -0.33 34.53 0.41
N VAL A 83 0.73 34.40 -0.40
CA VAL A 83 0.73 34.90 -1.79
C VAL A 83 -0.10 33.99 -2.71
N ASP A 84 -0.03 32.68 -2.49
CA ASP A 84 -0.77 31.69 -3.28
C ASP A 84 -2.28 31.69 -2.95
N LEU A 85 -2.65 31.86 -1.67
CA LEU A 85 -4.06 31.89 -1.28
C LEU A 85 -4.80 33.09 -1.87
N ALA A 86 -4.20 34.28 -1.84
CA ALA A 86 -4.78 35.49 -2.44
C ALA A 86 -4.95 35.35 -3.97
N ALA A 87 -3.98 34.73 -4.64
CA ALA A 87 -4.04 34.44 -6.08
C ALA A 87 -5.14 33.40 -6.40
N ARG A 88 -5.27 32.36 -5.58
CA ARG A 88 -6.29 31.31 -5.74
C ARG A 88 -7.71 31.81 -5.48
N LEU A 89 -7.89 32.71 -4.50
CA LEU A 89 -9.16 33.41 -4.25
C LEU A 89 -9.58 34.28 -5.44
N ARG A 90 -8.64 34.97 -6.10
CA ARG A 90 -8.95 35.76 -7.31
C ARG A 90 -9.40 34.86 -8.47
N ARG A 91 -8.75 33.71 -8.65
CA ARG A 91 -9.02 32.80 -9.79
C ARG A 91 -10.26 31.92 -9.61
N SER A 92 -10.67 31.61 -8.38
CA SER A 92 -11.79 30.70 -8.13
C SER A 92 -13.04 31.41 -7.58
N PRO A 93 -14.15 31.46 -8.35
CA PRO A 93 -15.44 31.98 -7.85
C PRO A 93 -16.04 31.14 -6.71
N ALA A 94 -15.78 29.83 -6.68
CA ALA A 94 -16.33 28.93 -5.66
C ALA A 94 -15.70 29.17 -4.28
N LEU A 95 -14.38 29.36 -4.22
CA LEU A 95 -13.65 29.70 -2.99
C LEU A 95 -14.09 31.05 -2.41
N ARG A 96 -14.35 32.04 -3.28
CA ARG A 96 -14.90 33.34 -2.84
C ARG A 96 -16.28 33.23 -2.21
N ARG A 97 -17.16 32.41 -2.78
CA ARG A 97 -18.51 32.17 -2.22
C ARG A 97 -18.44 31.44 -0.88
N MET A 98 -17.51 30.49 -0.74
CA MET A 98 -17.29 29.78 0.51
C MET A 98 -16.77 30.69 1.62
N LEU A 99 -15.76 31.53 1.32
CA LEU A 99 -15.23 32.51 2.28
C LEU A 99 -16.30 33.52 2.70
N ARG A 100 -17.11 34.00 1.75
CA ARG A 100 -18.21 34.91 2.03
C ARG A 100 -19.24 34.31 2.98
N ARG A 101 -19.63 33.04 2.79
CA ARG A 101 -20.56 32.35 3.70
C ARG A 101 -19.99 32.17 5.11
N GLN A 102 -18.68 31.97 5.23
CA GLN A 102 -18.03 31.85 6.55
C GLN A 102 -17.97 33.18 7.30
N LEU A 103 -17.78 34.30 6.57
CA LEU A 103 -17.84 35.65 7.15
C LEU A 103 -19.29 36.03 7.53
N GLU A 104 -20.26 35.77 6.64
CA GLU A 104 -21.68 36.05 6.90
C GLU A 104 -22.23 35.22 8.09
N GLY A 105 -21.72 33.99 8.31
CA GLY A 105 -22.10 33.18 9.48
C GLY A 105 -21.37 33.56 10.79
N ALA A 106 -20.36 34.43 10.74
CA ALA A 106 -19.63 34.88 11.93
C ALA A 106 -20.27 36.13 12.56
N ASP A 107 -21.04 36.91 11.79
CA ASP A 107 -21.75 38.11 12.27
C ASP A 107 -23.05 37.77 13.05
N ASP A 108 -23.55 36.53 12.99
CA ASP A 108 -24.72 36.07 13.75
C ASP A 108 -24.38 35.65 15.21
N LEU A 109 -23.10 35.76 15.62
CA LEU A 109 -22.59 35.35 16.93
C LEU A 109 -22.04 36.51 17.78
N SER A 110 -22.30 37.77 17.41
CA SER A 110 -21.97 38.97 18.19
C SER A 110 -23.20 39.68 18.75
#